data_AF-A0A2E2E783-F1
#
_entry.id   AF-A0A2E2E783-F1
#
_cell.length_a   1.000
_cell.length_b   1.000
_cell.length_c   1.000
_cell.angle_alpha   90.00
_cell.angle_beta   90.00
_cell.angle_gamma   90.00
#
_symmetry.space_group_name_H-M   'P 1'
#
loop_
_entity.id
_entity.type
_entity.pdbx_description
1 polymer ?
#
loop_
_entity_poly.entity_id
_entity_poly.type
_entity_poly.pdbx_seq_one_letter_code
_entity_poly.pdbx_strand_id
1 'polypeptide(L)'
;MVHQYPEFDISSGESVALFLVPDSTNQSLTEDRVYEESFQLPHVFQRGQALVGITQKQHVTHTHGGGLVQQAGFFYTSYGIYGVLSSYDLNTALGGVESLHGNISSATDYTVYDFKFSADMHEIWDFKRGDDIDVLVQAIRRGGRFRAVVEKKDGSRQSSPVEMPYYWPDQNLVQFQTKIEFFPSEILDEKRMTETLSKDGYPLGENPGPITELIFNNVASTYLSLFTDGRYYSLGQVKPGTFLEYENLTIFANWRVNEE
;
A
#
# COMPACT_ATOMS: atom_id res chain seq x y z
N MET A 1 26.92 6.40 13.09
CA MET A 1 26.95 5.52 11.90
C MET A 1 25.95 6.09 10.91
N VAL A 2 26.35 6.31 9.66
CA VAL A 2 25.41 6.74 8.61
C VAL A 2 24.57 5.51 8.29
N HIS A 3 23.30 5.50 8.67
CA HIS A 3 22.38 4.46 8.23
C HIS A 3 22.26 4.56 6.72
N GLN A 4 22.88 3.62 5.99
CA GLN A 4 22.51 3.37 4.60
C GLN A 4 21.09 2.82 4.66
N TYR A 5 20.12 3.66 4.32
CA TYR A 5 18.77 3.19 4.04
C TYR A 5 18.86 2.20 2.88
N PRO A 6 18.17 1.04 2.95
CA PRO A 6 18.05 0.18 1.79
C PRO A 6 17.49 0.99 0.62
N GLU A 7 18.10 0.89 -0.56
CA GLU A 7 17.50 1.46 -1.76
C GLU A 7 16.30 0.59 -2.14
N PHE A 8 15.11 1.12 -1.92
CA PHE A 8 13.86 0.46 -2.33
C PHE A 8 13.50 0.91 -3.74
N ASP A 9 13.12 -0.02 -4.61
CA ASP A 9 12.57 0.29 -5.92
C ASP A 9 11.39 -0.62 -6.23
N ILE A 10 10.18 -0.06 -6.25
CA ILE A 10 8.96 -0.80 -6.61
C ILE A 10 8.67 -0.81 -8.11
N SER A 11 9.55 -0.23 -8.93
CA SER A 11 9.35 -0.10 -10.38
C SER A 11 9.37 -1.44 -11.11
N SER A 12 9.99 -2.46 -10.51
CA SER A 12 10.07 -3.84 -11.01
C SER A 12 8.75 -4.62 -10.89
N GLY A 13 7.72 -4.04 -10.24
CA GLY A 13 6.43 -4.71 -10.03
C GLY A 13 6.50 -5.90 -9.07
N GLU A 14 7.60 -6.06 -8.32
CA GLU A 14 7.77 -7.11 -7.32
C GLU A 14 6.67 -7.02 -6.25
N SER A 15 6.18 -8.19 -5.82
CA SER A 15 5.37 -8.26 -4.61
C SER A 15 6.25 -7.97 -3.40
N VAL A 16 5.69 -7.22 -2.45
CA VAL A 16 6.40 -6.83 -1.24
C VAL A 16 5.73 -7.48 -0.03
N ALA A 17 6.54 -8.03 0.85
CA ALA A 17 6.12 -8.49 2.16
C ALA A 17 6.88 -7.76 3.26
N LEU A 18 6.25 -7.60 4.42
CA LEU A 18 6.95 -7.22 5.64
C LEU A 18 7.30 -8.48 6.43
N PHE A 19 8.54 -8.58 6.89
CA PHE A 19 9.02 -9.63 7.77
C PHE A 19 9.36 -9.02 9.14
N LEU A 20 8.75 -9.55 10.19
CA LEU A 20 8.87 -9.05 11.55
C LEU A 20 9.31 -10.16 12.52
N VAL A 21 10.16 -9.81 13.47
CA VAL A 21 10.50 -10.65 14.62
C VAL A 21 10.34 -9.81 15.89
N PRO A 22 9.28 -10.02 16.69
CA PRO A 22 9.04 -9.26 17.91
C PRO A 22 10.19 -9.37 18.91
N ASP A 23 10.44 -8.30 19.66
CA ASP A 23 11.39 -8.33 20.76
C ASP A 23 10.77 -8.99 21.98
N SER A 24 11.09 -10.27 22.19
CA SER A 24 10.66 -11.06 23.35
C SER A 24 11.04 -10.47 24.72
N THR A 25 11.94 -9.48 24.77
CA THR A 25 12.26 -8.76 26.02
C THR A 25 11.29 -7.62 26.33
N ASN A 26 10.46 -7.24 25.36
CA ASN A 26 9.46 -6.19 25.49
C ASN A 26 8.24 -6.69 26.28
N GLN A 27 8.03 -6.11 27.46
CA GLN A 27 6.96 -6.49 28.38
C GLN A 27 5.54 -6.19 27.85
N SER A 28 5.42 -5.49 26.72
CA SER A 28 4.14 -5.19 26.08
C SER A 28 3.58 -6.35 25.24
N LEU A 29 4.40 -7.34 24.91
CA LEU A 29 3.98 -8.52 24.15
C LEU A 29 3.26 -9.50 25.08
N THR A 30 2.08 -9.96 24.67
CA THR A 30 1.24 -10.88 25.45
C THR A 30 1.62 -12.36 25.28
N GLU A 31 2.53 -12.67 24.35
CA GLU A 31 2.92 -14.04 24.01
C GLU A 31 4.32 -14.35 24.57
N ASP A 32 4.42 -15.40 25.40
CA ASP A 32 5.69 -15.84 26.01
C ASP A 32 6.63 -16.56 25.02
N ARG A 33 6.21 -16.74 23.77
CA ARG A 33 6.93 -17.49 22.73
C ARG A 33 7.55 -16.53 21.72
N VAL A 34 8.77 -16.83 21.28
CA VAL A 34 9.36 -16.18 20.11
C VAL A 34 8.64 -16.68 18.86
N TYR A 35 8.15 -15.77 18.04
CA TYR A 35 7.51 -16.08 16.76
C TYR A 35 8.00 -15.12 15.68
N GLU A 36 7.82 -15.52 14.42
CA GLU A 36 8.18 -14.71 13.25
C GLU A 36 6.90 -14.42 12.45
N GLU A 37 6.76 -13.20 11.96
CA GLU A 37 5.60 -12.76 11.20
C GLU A 37 6.00 -12.40 9.78
N SER A 38 5.17 -12.76 8.80
CA SER A 38 5.32 -12.29 7.43
C SER A 38 3.98 -11.93 6.82
N PHE A 39 3.89 -10.71 6.28
CA PHE A 39 2.65 -10.18 5.72
C PHE A 39 2.87 -9.65 4.32
N GLN A 40 2.04 -10.11 3.39
CA GLN A 40 1.99 -9.53 2.05
C GLN A 40 1.39 -8.12 2.12
N LEU A 41 2.07 -7.15 1.51
CA LEU A 41 1.66 -5.76 1.41
C LEU A 41 1.07 -5.54 0.00
N PRO A 42 -0.26 -5.68 -0.17
CA PRO A 42 -0.88 -5.56 -1.49
C PRO A 42 -0.60 -4.19 -2.11
N HIS A 43 -0.68 -3.12 -1.32
CA HIS A 43 -0.43 -1.76 -1.80
C HIS A 43 0.88 -1.24 -1.25
N VAL A 44 1.73 -0.73 -2.13
CA VAL A 44 3.02 -0.15 -1.75
C VAL A 44 3.18 1.19 -2.45
N PHE A 45 3.58 2.19 -1.67
CA PHE A 45 3.82 3.55 -2.12
C PHE A 45 5.29 3.89 -1.92
N GLN A 46 5.88 4.57 -2.89
CA GLN A 46 7.26 5.05 -2.81
C GLN A 46 7.32 6.55 -3.10
N ARG A 47 8.05 7.28 -2.27
CA ARG A 47 8.37 8.70 -2.49
C ARG A 47 9.84 8.93 -2.14
N GLY A 48 10.67 9.15 -3.17
CA GLY A 48 12.12 9.11 -2.98
C GLY A 48 12.57 7.72 -2.49
N GLN A 49 13.25 7.67 -1.35
CA GLN A 49 13.71 6.43 -0.70
C GLN A 49 12.73 5.90 0.37
N ALA A 50 11.65 6.63 0.64
CA ALA A 50 10.63 6.20 1.59
C ALA A 50 9.67 5.20 0.94
N LEU A 51 9.38 4.11 1.65
CA LEU A 51 8.43 3.08 1.28
C LEU A 51 7.31 3.03 2.32
N VAL A 52 6.07 2.88 1.86
CA VAL A 52 4.90 2.69 2.71
C VAL A 52 4.09 1.51 2.17
N GLY A 53 3.96 0.45 2.95
CA GLY A 53 3.11 -0.68 2.65
C GLY A 53 1.78 -0.59 3.40
N ILE A 54 0.69 -0.96 2.76
CA ILE A 54 -0.67 -0.94 3.31
C ILE A 54 -1.34 -2.29 3.03
N THR A 55 -2.05 -2.82 4.02
CA THR A 55 -2.84 -4.04 3.90
C THR A 55 -4.12 -3.96 4.72
N GLN A 56 -5.20 -4.55 4.21
CA GLN A 56 -6.45 -4.71 4.94
C GLN A 56 -6.81 -6.18 5.03
N LYS A 57 -6.54 -6.78 6.21
CA LYS A 57 -6.92 -8.15 6.54
C LYS A 57 -7.17 -8.29 8.04
N GLN A 58 -7.94 -9.30 8.42
CA GLN A 58 -8.07 -9.70 9.82
C GLN A 58 -6.75 -10.35 10.26
N HIS A 59 -5.96 -9.66 11.08
CA HIS A 59 -4.84 -10.29 11.79
C HIS A 59 -5.40 -10.86 13.10
N VAL A 60 -5.84 -12.12 13.03
CA VAL A 60 -6.56 -12.83 14.11
C VAL A 60 -5.78 -12.85 15.44
N THR A 61 -4.45 -12.72 15.39
CA THR A 61 -3.57 -12.70 16.57
C THR A 61 -3.63 -11.40 17.38
N HIS A 62 -4.00 -10.26 16.78
CA HIS A 62 -4.08 -8.97 17.49
C HIS A 62 -5.48 -8.61 17.99
N THR A 63 -6.51 -9.38 17.64
CA THR A 63 -7.88 -9.20 18.14
C THR A 63 -8.16 -10.12 19.31
N HIS A 64 -7.56 -9.86 20.48
CA HIS A 64 -8.00 -10.51 21.71
C HIS A 64 -9.37 -9.94 22.12
N GLY A 65 -10.44 -10.69 21.87
CA GLY A 65 -11.80 -10.38 22.35
C GLY A 65 -12.69 -9.56 21.41
N GLY A 66 -12.19 -9.11 20.26
CA GLY A 66 -13.00 -8.49 19.21
C GLY A 66 -13.67 -9.56 18.35
N GLY A 67 -15.00 -9.56 18.24
CA GLY A 67 -15.71 -10.46 17.32
C GLY A 67 -15.25 -10.27 15.86
N LEU A 68 -15.58 -11.24 14.99
CA LEU A 68 -15.28 -11.30 13.54
C LEU A 68 -15.73 -10.09 12.69
N VAL A 69 -16.23 -9.02 13.31
CA VAL A 69 -16.92 -7.88 12.68
C VAL A 69 -15.96 -6.73 12.38
N GLN A 70 -14.80 -6.62 13.04
CA GLN A 70 -13.85 -5.53 12.77
C GLN A 70 -12.91 -5.90 11.62
N GLN A 71 -13.03 -5.21 10.48
CA GLN A 71 -11.97 -5.16 9.49
C GLN A 71 -10.87 -4.24 10.03
N ALA A 72 -9.63 -4.73 10.04
CA ALA A 72 -8.47 -3.98 10.47
C ALA A 72 -7.56 -3.66 9.27
N GLY A 73 -7.13 -2.39 9.20
CA GLY A 73 -6.15 -1.90 8.25
C GLY A 73 -4.81 -1.70 8.95
N PHE A 74 -3.73 -2.06 8.26
CA PHE A 74 -2.36 -1.93 8.74
C PHE A 74 -1.55 -1.15 7.72
N PHE A 75 -0.63 -0.35 8.22
CA PHE A 75 0.40 0.26 7.40
C PHE A 75 1.76 0.19 8.07
N TYR A 76 2.78 0.22 7.21
CA TYR A 76 4.17 0.00 7.58
C TYR A 76 5.02 0.95 6.77
N THR A 77 5.91 1.69 7.42
CA THR A 77 6.74 2.71 6.79
C THR A 77 8.21 2.34 6.93
N SER A 78 9.02 2.62 5.91
CA SER A 78 10.49 2.48 6.00
C SER A 78 11.16 3.65 6.72
N TYR A 79 10.42 4.73 6.95
CA TYR A 79 10.86 5.89 7.70
C TYR A 79 10.14 5.92 9.05
N GLY A 80 10.80 6.50 10.05
CA GLY A 80 10.32 6.46 11.42
C GLY A 80 10.25 5.03 11.97
N ILE A 81 9.51 4.88 13.05
CA ILE A 81 9.53 3.71 13.92
C ILE A 81 8.11 3.35 14.34
N TYR A 82 7.13 3.47 13.45
CA TYR A 82 5.71 3.38 13.80
C TYR A 82 4.98 2.40 12.86
N GLY A 83 4.33 1.37 13.40
CA GLY A 83 3.43 0.45 12.69
C GLY A 83 2.02 0.55 13.27
N VAL A 84 0.97 0.45 12.45
CA VAL A 84 -0.40 0.79 12.91
C VAL A 84 -1.38 -0.38 12.85
N LEU A 85 -2.19 -0.51 13.90
CA LEU A 85 -3.39 -1.30 14.02
C LEU A 85 -4.61 -0.36 13.99
N SER A 86 -5.29 -0.22 12.85
CA SER A 86 -6.55 0.53 12.75
C SER A 86 -7.72 -0.43 12.56
N SER A 87 -8.87 -0.15 13.17
CA SER A 87 -10.16 -0.70 12.77
C SER A 87 -11.05 0.44 12.31
N TYR A 88 -11.65 0.33 11.14
CA TYR A 88 -12.59 1.36 10.68
C TYR A 88 -13.83 0.74 10.04
N ASP A 89 -14.96 1.43 10.18
CA ASP A 89 -16.20 1.10 9.48
C ASP A 89 -16.14 1.70 8.07
N LEU A 90 -16.18 0.86 7.04
CA LEU A 90 -16.20 1.32 5.64
C LEU A 90 -17.43 2.21 5.33
N ASN A 91 -18.52 2.07 6.09
CA ASN A 91 -19.75 2.83 5.86
C ASN A 91 -19.60 4.31 6.23
N THR A 92 -18.72 4.66 7.17
CA THR A 92 -18.48 6.06 7.56
C THR A 92 -17.58 6.79 6.56
N ALA A 93 -16.57 6.13 5.99
CA ALA A 93 -15.77 6.68 4.90
C ALA A 93 -16.61 6.94 3.64
N LEU A 94 -17.56 6.05 3.33
CA LEU A 94 -18.54 6.22 2.25
C LEU A 94 -19.67 7.21 2.61
N GLY A 95 -19.86 7.51 3.89
CA GLY A 95 -20.85 8.45 4.43
C GLY A 95 -20.34 9.88 4.64
N GLY A 96 -19.08 10.18 4.29
CA GLY A 96 -18.48 11.52 4.40
C GLY A 96 -17.83 11.83 5.75
N VAL A 97 -17.58 10.82 6.58
CA VAL A 97 -16.78 10.97 7.81
C VAL A 97 -15.32 10.71 7.46
N GLU A 98 -14.53 11.77 7.45
CA GLU A 98 -13.11 11.77 7.02
C GLU A 98 -12.14 11.32 8.13
N SER A 99 -12.61 10.60 9.16
CA SER A 99 -11.74 10.19 10.27
C SER A 99 -11.61 8.68 10.46
N LEU A 100 -10.39 8.25 10.81
CA LEU A 100 -10.05 6.86 11.13
C LEU A 100 -9.40 6.81 12.51
N HIS A 101 -9.87 5.89 13.36
CA HIS A 101 -9.24 5.59 14.63
C HIS A 101 -8.18 4.50 14.41
N GLY A 102 -6.97 4.70 14.90
CA GLY A 102 -5.90 3.72 14.81
C GLY A 102 -4.94 3.78 15.98
N ASN A 103 -4.32 2.65 16.27
CA ASN A 103 -3.33 2.48 17.33
C ASN A 103 -1.97 2.28 16.67
N ILE A 104 -0.92 2.87 17.23
CA ILE A 104 0.40 2.86 16.60
C ILE A 104 1.39 2.15 17.53
N SER A 105 1.89 0.99 17.14
CA SER A 105 3.02 0.31 17.77
C SER A 105 4.35 0.83 17.22
N SER A 106 5.47 0.53 17.88
CA SER A 106 6.77 0.96 17.37
C SER A 106 7.50 -0.13 16.60
N ALA A 107 8.29 0.24 15.59
CA ALA A 107 9.25 -0.67 14.96
C ALA A 107 10.31 -1.15 15.98
N THR A 108 10.55 -0.40 17.06
CA THR A 108 11.45 -0.82 18.15
C THR A 108 10.87 -1.95 19.00
N ASP A 109 9.58 -2.26 18.85
CA ASP A 109 8.97 -3.46 19.43
C ASP A 109 9.43 -4.75 18.71
N TYR A 110 10.21 -4.63 17.63
CA TYR A 110 10.71 -5.74 16.82
C TYR A 110 12.25 -5.73 16.73
N THR A 111 12.85 -6.90 16.91
CA THR A 111 14.29 -7.13 16.65
C THR A 111 14.61 -7.18 15.16
N VAL A 112 13.62 -7.53 14.33
CA VAL A 112 13.71 -7.49 12.86
C VAL A 112 12.49 -6.78 12.32
N TYR A 113 12.73 -5.78 11.48
CA TYR A 113 11.71 -5.06 10.72
C TYR A 113 12.24 -4.88 9.30
N ASP A 114 11.77 -5.69 8.35
CA ASP A 114 12.38 -5.73 7.01
C ASP A 114 11.35 -5.90 5.88
N PHE A 115 11.55 -5.16 4.79
CA PHE A 115 10.74 -5.27 3.58
C PHE A 115 11.39 -6.26 2.63
N LYS A 116 10.68 -7.34 2.31
CA LYS A 116 11.13 -8.40 1.41
C LYS A 116 10.47 -8.24 0.04
N PHE A 117 11.27 -8.22 -1.01
CA PHE A 117 10.83 -8.12 -2.39
C PHE A 117 10.86 -9.51 -3.04
N SER A 118 9.83 -9.83 -3.81
CA SER A 118 9.67 -11.12 -4.50
C SER A 118 9.37 -10.90 -5.97
N ALA A 119 10.19 -11.48 -6.85
CA ALA A 119 10.03 -11.44 -8.30
C ALA A 119 9.01 -12.48 -8.80
N ASP A 120 7.76 -12.36 -8.35
CA ASP A 120 6.64 -13.25 -8.71
C ASP A 120 5.75 -12.72 -9.85
N MET A 121 5.99 -11.49 -10.28
CA MET A 121 5.29 -10.82 -11.38
C MET A 121 6.29 -10.43 -12.47
N HIS A 122 5.81 -10.38 -13.71
CA HIS A 122 6.61 -10.07 -14.88
C HIS A 122 6.02 -8.89 -15.63
N GLU A 123 6.88 -7.96 -16.03
CA GLU A 123 6.48 -6.84 -16.88
C GLU A 123 5.96 -7.39 -18.21
N ILE A 124 4.75 -6.96 -18.60
CA ILE A 124 4.15 -7.34 -19.88
C ILE A 124 3.83 -6.14 -20.77
N TRP A 125 3.81 -4.93 -20.19
CA TRP A 125 3.48 -3.72 -20.94
C TRP A 125 3.98 -2.48 -20.20
N ASP A 126 4.52 -1.52 -20.94
CA ASP A 126 4.96 -0.22 -20.44
C ASP A 126 4.48 0.93 -21.34
N PHE A 127 3.87 1.94 -20.73
CA PHE A 127 3.34 3.11 -21.44
C PHE A 127 4.44 3.94 -22.11
N LYS A 128 5.53 4.23 -21.40
CA LYS A 128 6.65 5.03 -21.93
C LYS A 128 7.36 4.34 -23.10
N ARG A 129 7.44 3.01 -23.08
CA ARG A 129 7.98 2.22 -24.19
C ARG A 129 7.05 2.18 -25.41
N GLY A 130 5.77 2.50 -25.22
CA GLY A 130 4.77 2.47 -26.30
C GLY A 130 4.45 1.05 -26.73
N ASP A 131 4.42 0.12 -25.77
CA ASP A 131 4.13 -1.29 -26.05
C ASP A 131 2.74 -1.48 -26.64
N ASP A 132 2.61 -2.48 -27.51
CA ASP A 132 1.34 -2.84 -28.14
C ASP A 132 0.33 -3.32 -27.09
N ILE A 133 -0.86 -2.75 -27.09
CA ILE A 133 -1.93 -3.11 -26.16
C ILE A 133 -2.42 -4.55 -26.38
N ASP A 134 -2.17 -5.17 -27.54
CA ASP A 134 -2.58 -6.54 -27.83
C ASP A 134 -2.03 -7.53 -26.80
N VAL A 135 -0.85 -7.27 -26.21
CA VAL A 135 -0.28 -8.08 -25.13
C VAL A 135 -1.17 -8.08 -23.89
N LEU A 136 -1.73 -6.92 -23.54
CA LEU A 136 -2.66 -6.76 -22.42
C LEU A 136 -3.97 -7.48 -22.70
N VAL A 137 -4.51 -7.33 -23.92
CA VAL A 137 -5.76 -7.98 -24.32
C VAL A 137 -5.64 -9.51 -24.24
N GLN A 138 -4.51 -10.06 -24.69
CA GLN A 138 -4.23 -11.49 -24.58
C GLN A 138 -4.13 -11.95 -23.13
N ALA A 139 -3.40 -11.20 -22.28
CA ALA A 139 -3.27 -11.51 -20.87
C ALA A 139 -4.64 -11.48 -20.14
N ILE A 140 -5.51 -10.51 -20.46
CA ILE A 140 -6.86 -10.39 -19.90
C ILE A 140 -7.69 -11.62 -20.28
N ARG A 141 -7.67 -12.02 -21.56
CA ARG A 141 -8.42 -13.20 -22.05
C ARG A 141 -7.98 -14.51 -21.41
N ARG A 142 -6.73 -14.59 -20.94
CA ARG A 142 -6.20 -15.76 -20.21
C ARG A 142 -6.61 -15.79 -18.73
N GLY A 143 -7.20 -14.72 -18.21
CA GLY A 143 -7.54 -14.63 -16.78
C GLY A 143 -6.32 -14.46 -15.87
N GLY A 144 -5.27 -13.77 -16.34
CA GLY A 144 -4.08 -13.49 -15.55
C GLY A 144 -4.36 -12.66 -14.30
N ARG A 145 -3.44 -12.71 -13.33
CA ARG A 145 -3.42 -11.76 -12.21
C ARG A 145 -2.50 -10.61 -12.58
N PHE A 146 -2.93 -9.38 -12.29
CA PHE A 146 -2.18 -8.20 -12.69
C PHE A 146 -1.80 -7.33 -11.49
N ARG A 147 -0.69 -6.62 -11.68
CA ARG A 147 -0.23 -5.56 -10.79
C ARG A 147 0.10 -4.34 -11.64
N ALA A 148 -0.37 -3.18 -11.21
CA ALA A 148 -0.08 -1.92 -11.86
C ALA A 148 0.92 -1.13 -11.01
N VAL A 149 1.98 -0.64 -11.65
CA VAL A 149 2.87 0.36 -11.08
C VAL A 149 2.62 1.66 -11.82
N VAL A 150 2.14 2.66 -11.10
CA VAL A 150 1.94 4.02 -11.63
C VAL A 150 3.02 4.94 -11.07
N GLU A 151 3.69 5.67 -11.94
CA GLU A 151 4.57 6.78 -11.60
C GLU A 151 3.80 8.08 -11.84
N LYS A 152 3.66 8.91 -10.81
CA LYS A 152 3.01 10.22 -10.90
C LYS A 152 4.02 11.29 -11.29
N LYS A 153 3.53 12.43 -11.78
CA LYS A 153 4.37 13.57 -12.21
C LYS A 153 5.24 14.17 -11.11
N ASP A 154 4.89 13.96 -9.84
CA ASP A 154 5.69 14.38 -8.69
C ASP A 154 6.81 13.39 -8.33
N GLY A 155 6.99 12.34 -9.12
CA GLY A 155 7.96 11.25 -8.91
C GLY A 155 7.53 10.22 -7.86
N SER A 156 6.33 10.36 -7.27
CA SER A 156 5.80 9.32 -6.39
C SER A 156 5.33 8.12 -7.21
N ARG A 157 5.47 6.93 -6.63
CA ARG A 157 5.07 5.67 -7.24
C ARG A 157 4.08 4.94 -6.37
N GLN A 158 3.16 4.23 -7.01
CA GLN A 158 2.22 3.34 -6.35
C GLN A 158 2.17 2.02 -7.11
N SER A 159 2.42 0.93 -6.38
CA SER A 159 2.32 -0.44 -6.85
C SER A 159 1.10 -1.09 -6.20
N SER A 160 0.16 -1.59 -7.00
CA SER A 160 -1.12 -2.10 -6.49
C SER A 160 -1.65 -3.25 -7.33
N PRO A 161 -2.28 -4.27 -6.71
CA PRO A 161 -2.98 -5.31 -7.44
C PRO A 161 -4.13 -4.70 -8.23
N VAL A 162 -4.35 -5.23 -9.42
CA VAL A 162 -5.54 -4.95 -10.22
C VAL A 162 -6.66 -5.88 -9.76
N GLU A 163 -7.81 -5.31 -9.46
CA GLU A 163 -9.04 -6.05 -9.17
C GLU A 163 -9.80 -6.36 -10.46
N MET A 164 -9.94 -5.37 -11.35
CA MET A 164 -10.75 -5.50 -12.56
C MET A 164 -10.03 -4.91 -13.78
N PRO A 165 -9.55 -5.76 -14.70
CA PRO A 165 -9.10 -5.32 -16.01
C PRO A 165 -10.25 -5.30 -17.02
N TYR A 166 -10.29 -4.27 -17.87
CA TYR A 166 -11.28 -4.10 -18.93
C TYR A 166 -10.59 -3.85 -20.27
N TYR A 167 -11.15 -4.42 -21.32
CA TYR A 167 -10.83 -4.06 -22.69
C TYR A 167 -12.09 -3.56 -23.39
N TRP A 168 -11.99 -2.38 -24.01
CA TRP A 168 -13.04 -1.71 -24.75
C TRP A 168 -12.71 -1.79 -26.25
N PRO A 169 -13.22 -2.79 -27.00
CA PRO A 169 -12.80 -3.04 -28.38
C PRO A 169 -13.08 -1.87 -29.32
N ASP A 170 -14.22 -1.22 -29.15
CA ASP A 170 -14.65 -0.09 -29.99
C ASP A 170 -13.75 1.14 -29.86
N GLN A 171 -13.00 1.23 -28.76
CA GLN A 171 -12.10 2.35 -28.45
C GLN A 171 -10.62 1.95 -28.53
N ASN A 172 -10.33 0.67 -28.77
CA ASN A 172 -8.98 0.10 -28.67
C ASN A 172 -8.28 0.51 -27.35
N LEU A 173 -9.01 0.40 -26.23
CA LEU A 173 -8.60 0.96 -24.94
C LEU A 173 -8.63 -0.12 -23.85
N VAL A 174 -7.56 -0.20 -23.05
CA VAL A 174 -7.53 -1.04 -21.86
C VAL A 174 -7.59 -0.17 -20.61
N GLN A 175 -8.35 -0.61 -19.62
CA GLN A 175 -8.51 0.04 -18.32
C GLN A 175 -8.21 -0.96 -17.21
N PHE A 176 -7.43 -0.55 -16.21
CA PHE A 176 -7.15 -1.31 -15.01
C PHE A 176 -7.69 -0.59 -13.79
N GLN A 177 -8.56 -1.26 -13.04
CA GLN A 177 -9.02 -0.79 -11.73
C GLN A 177 -8.26 -1.52 -10.64
N THR A 178 -7.55 -0.78 -9.78
CA THR A 178 -6.84 -1.36 -8.64
C THR A 178 -7.79 -1.74 -7.51
N LYS A 179 -7.36 -2.69 -6.68
CA LYS A 179 -8.09 -3.02 -5.45
C LYS A 179 -8.26 -1.76 -4.59
N ILE A 180 -9.45 -1.58 -4.04
CA ILE A 180 -9.80 -0.46 -3.17
C ILE A 180 -9.51 -0.80 -1.72
N GLU A 181 -8.67 0.02 -1.10
CA GLU A 181 -8.38 0.05 0.33
C GLU A 181 -8.33 1.52 0.77
N PHE A 182 -8.70 1.80 2.01
CA PHE A 182 -8.69 3.13 2.62
C PHE A 182 -7.66 3.23 3.73
N PHE A 183 -6.99 4.37 3.84
CA PHE A 183 -5.91 4.55 4.80
C PHE A 183 -5.74 6.04 5.15
N PRO A 184 -5.11 6.34 6.31
CA PRO A 184 -4.80 7.72 6.65
C PRO A 184 -3.79 8.33 5.69
N SER A 185 -4.13 9.41 5.00
CA SER A 185 -3.28 9.96 3.93
C SER A 185 -1.94 10.53 4.44
N GLU A 186 -1.90 10.93 5.71
CA GLU A 186 -0.74 11.52 6.38
C GLU A 186 0.46 10.58 6.41
N ILE A 187 0.24 9.27 6.32
CA ILE A 187 1.28 8.24 6.36
C ILE A 187 2.11 8.19 5.07
N LEU A 188 1.70 8.91 4.03
CA LEU A 188 2.49 9.04 2.81
C LEU A 188 3.51 10.18 2.88
N ASP A 189 3.49 10.97 3.95
CA ASP A 189 4.36 12.12 4.15
C ASP A 189 4.92 12.13 5.58
N GLU A 190 6.19 11.74 5.74
CA GLU A 190 6.88 11.63 7.03
C GLU A 190 6.75 12.88 7.89
N LYS A 191 6.86 14.05 7.27
CA LYS A 191 6.77 15.32 7.98
C LYS A 191 5.37 15.50 8.55
N ARG A 192 4.32 15.27 7.74
CA ARG A 192 2.93 15.36 8.21
C ARG A 192 2.64 14.33 9.30
N MET A 193 3.12 13.10 9.14
CA MET A 193 2.97 12.05 10.16
C MET A 193 3.61 12.48 11.48
N THR A 194 4.84 12.98 11.43
CA THR A 194 5.57 13.48 12.61
C THR A 194 4.87 14.68 13.26
N GLU A 195 4.33 15.60 12.47
CA GLU A 195 3.54 16.74 12.96
C GLU A 195 2.25 16.29 13.66
N THR A 196 1.52 15.33 13.08
CA THR A 196 0.32 14.73 13.69
C THR A 196 0.66 14.10 15.03
N LEU A 197 1.70 13.26 15.08
CA LEU A 197 2.16 12.62 16.32
C LEU A 197 2.59 13.65 17.38
N SER A 198 3.35 14.68 16.98
CA SER A 198 3.80 15.74 17.89
C SER A 198 2.63 16.51 18.49
N LYS A 199 1.66 16.88 17.66
CA LYS A 199 0.49 17.67 18.05
C LYS A 199 -0.34 16.95 19.11
N ASP A 200 -0.43 15.63 18.99
CA ASP A 200 -1.20 14.80 19.91
C ASP A 200 -0.37 14.35 21.14
N GLY A 201 0.85 14.90 21.29
CA GLY A 201 1.67 14.75 22.48
C GLY A 201 2.48 13.46 22.56
N TYR A 202 2.64 12.75 21.43
CA TYR A 202 3.33 11.47 21.42
C TYR A 202 4.86 11.63 21.47
N PRO A 203 5.56 10.76 22.22
CA PRO A 203 7.01 10.82 22.33
C PRO A 203 7.64 10.49 20.99
N LEU A 204 8.25 11.47 20.32
CA LEU A 204 9.06 11.26 19.13
C LEU A 204 10.51 11.05 19.57
N GLY A 205 10.97 9.81 19.66
CA GLY A 205 12.32 9.48 20.13
C GLY A 205 12.74 8.08 19.74
N GLU A 206 13.90 7.59 20.19
CA GLU A 206 14.44 6.27 19.77
C GLU A 206 13.61 5.07 20.22
N ASN A 207 12.66 5.24 21.14
CA ASN A 207 11.80 4.16 21.62
C ASN A 207 10.43 4.70 22.04
N PRO A 208 9.57 5.10 21.08
CA PRO A 208 8.24 5.55 21.39
C PRO A 208 7.46 4.33 21.85
N GLY A 209 6.93 4.39 23.07
CA GLY A 209 6.01 3.36 23.51
C GLY A 209 4.78 3.27 22.59
N PRO A 210 4.00 2.19 22.68
CA PRO A 210 2.79 2.03 21.88
C PRO A 210 1.80 3.17 22.16
N ILE A 211 1.21 3.69 21.09
CA ILE A 211 0.16 4.70 21.07
C ILE A 211 -1.18 3.99 21.01
N THR A 212 -1.98 4.15 22.06
CA THR A 212 -3.21 3.39 22.27
C THR A 212 -4.41 3.88 21.48
N GLU A 213 -4.44 5.13 20.99
CA GLU A 213 -5.51 5.64 20.12
C GLU A 213 -5.07 6.96 19.45
N LEU A 214 -5.19 7.04 18.12
CA LEU A 214 -4.96 8.23 17.31
C LEU A 214 -6.13 8.42 16.34
N ILE A 215 -6.57 9.67 16.15
CA ILE A 215 -7.59 10.02 15.17
C ILE A 215 -6.92 10.71 13.99
N PHE A 216 -6.92 10.03 12.84
CA PHE A 216 -6.54 10.64 11.58
C PHE A 216 -7.72 11.38 10.98
N ASN A 217 -7.49 12.59 10.45
CA ASN A 217 -8.56 13.43 9.92
C ASN A 217 -8.62 13.46 8.38
N ASN A 218 -7.68 12.81 7.69
CA ASN A 218 -7.71 12.71 6.23
C ASN A 218 -7.58 11.25 5.79
N VAL A 219 -8.55 10.80 4.99
CA VAL A 219 -8.57 9.44 4.42
C VAL A 219 -8.28 9.49 2.93
N ALA A 220 -7.35 8.65 2.47
CA ALA A 220 -7.10 8.40 1.06
C ALA A 220 -7.55 6.98 0.68
N SER A 221 -7.64 6.74 -0.63
CA SER A 221 -7.91 5.42 -1.19
C SER A 221 -6.76 4.97 -2.08
N THR A 222 -6.49 3.66 -2.09
CA THR A 222 -5.57 3.00 -3.02
C THR A 222 -6.16 2.82 -4.42
N TYR A 223 -7.47 3.08 -4.58
CA TYR A 223 -8.18 2.89 -5.84
C TYR A 223 -7.71 3.87 -6.92
N LEU A 224 -7.37 3.31 -8.07
CA LEU A 224 -7.05 4.00 -9.31
C LEU A 224 -7.79 3.30 -10.45
N SER A 225 -8.39 4.10 -11.31
CA SER A 225 -8.82 3.66 -12.63
C SER A 225 -7.82 4.19 -13.65
N LEU A 226 -6.97 3.31 -14.15
CA LEU A 226 -5.83 3.59 -15.02
C LEU A 226 -6.19 3.24 -16.47
N PHE A 227 -5.98 4.15 -17.40
CA PHE A 227 -6.22 3.93 -18.83
C PHE A 227 -4.88 3.87 -19.57
N THR A 228 -4.78 3.04 -20.61
CA THR A 228 -3.55 2.90 -21.41
C THR A 228 -3.25 4.12 -22.30
N ASP A 229 -4.09 5.14 -22.29
CA ASP A 229 -3.92 6.38 -23.06
C ASP A 229 -3.32 7.54 -22.26
N GLY A 230 -2.74 7.25 -21.09
CA GLY A 230 -2.10 8.26 -20.22
C GLY A 230 -3.00 8.79 -19.10
N ARG A 231 -4.31 8.50 -19.13
CA ARG A 231 -5.28 9.05 -18.18
C ARG A 231 -5.48 8.16 -16.97
N TYR A 232 -5.82 8.76 -15.83
CA TYR A 232 -6.36 8.04 -14.69
C TYR A 232 -7.27 8.91 -13.81
N TYR A 233 -8.00 8.28 -12.89
CA TYR A 233 -8.64 8.97 -11.77
C TYR A 233 -8.58 8.10 -10.51
N SER A 234 -8.66 8.74 -9.33
CA SER A 234 -8.73 8.08 -8.02
C SER A 234 -10.09 8.32 -7.37
N LEU A 235 -10.43 7.54 -6.36
CA LEU A 235 -11.58 7.83 -5.50
C LEU A 235 -11.32 9.10 -4.67
N GLY A 236 -12.36 9.89 -4.39
CA GLY A 236 -12.27 11.16 -3.66
C GLY A 236 -11.73 12.33 -4.47
N GLN A 237 -11.11 12.07 -5.62
CA GLN A 237 -10.79 13.10 -6.60
C GLN A 237 -11.85 13.07 -7.70
N VAL A 238 -12.36 14.26 -7.96
CA VAL A 238 -12.95 14.72 -9.21
C VAL A 238 -14.48 14.74 -9.33
N LYS A 239 -14.97 15.96 -9.62
CA LYS A 239 -16.19 16.20 -10.38
C LYS A 239 -16.25 15.26 -11.61
N PRO A 240 -17.43 14.75 -12.00
CA PRO A 240 -17.55 13.91 -13.19
C PRO A 240 -16.81 14.47 -14.40
N GLY A 241 -15.90 13.69 -15.00
CA GLY A 241 -15.26 14.01 -16.29
C GLY A 241 -13.89 14.71 -16.26
N THR A 242 -13.22 14.87 -15.11
CA THR A 242 -11.79 15.27 -15.12
C THR A 242 -10.90 14.06 -14.88
N PHE A 243 -9.76 14.04 -15.56
CA PHE A 243 -8.74 13.00 -15.47
C PHE A 243 -7.43 13.63 -15.02
N LEU A 244 -6.63 12.83 -14.31
CA LEU A 244 -5.23 13.09 -14.07
C LEU A 244 -4.39 12.37 -15.12
N GLU A 245 -3.13 12.78 -15.23
CA GLU A 245 -2.14 12.16 -16.11
C GLU A 245 -1.03 11.57 -15.26
N TYR A 246 -0.65 10.33 -15.54
CA TYR A 246 0.54 9.72 -14.95
C TYR A 246 1.78 10.04 -15.80
N GLU A 247 2.94 9.92 -15.18
CA GLU A 247 4.23 10.02 -15.86
C GLU A 247 4.56 8.68 -16.55
N ASN A 248 4.34 7.55 -15.86
CA ASN A 248 4.40 6.22 -16.46
C ASN A 248 3.34 5.29 -15.86
N LEU A 249 2.96 4.28 -16.64
CA LEU A 249 2.18 3.13 -16.19
C LEU A 249 2.85 1.87 -16.72
N THR A 250 3.20 0.97 -15.82
CA THR A 250 3.76 -0.33 -16.16
C THR A 250 2.84 -1.41 -15.60
N ILE A 251 2.50 -2.39 -16.43
CA ILE A 251 1.62 -3.50 -16.07
C ILE A 251 2.42 -4.78 -16.00
N PHE A 252 2.21 -5.48 -14.90
CA PHE A 252 2.83 -6.76 -14.61
C PHE A 252 1.77 -7.84 -14.52
N ALA A 253 2.13 -9.06 -14.92
CA ALA A 253 1.29 -10.24 -14.77
C ALA A 253 2.08 -11.41 -14.16
N ASN A 254 1.38 -12.35 -13.54
CA ASN A 254 1.97 -13.58 -12.97
C ASN A 254 2.35 -14.63 -14.04
N TRP A 255 2.64 -14.19 -15.26
CA TRP A 255 2.93 -14.99 -16.44
C TRP A 255 3.82 -14.19 -17.39
N ARG A 256 4.66 -14.87 -18.18
CA ARG A 256 5.56 -14.25 -19.17
C ARG A 256 5.02 -14.39 -20.58
N VAL A 257 5.04 -13.28 -21.31
CA VAL A 257 4.85 -13.29 -22.78
C VAL A 257 5.91 -14.23 -23.37
N ASN A 258 5.46 -15.28 -24.08
CA ASN A 258 6.25 -16.33 -24.73
C ASN A 258 6.62 -17.59 -23.93
N GLU A 259 6.05 -17.82 -22.74
CA GLU A 259 6.05 -19.16 -22.14
C GLU A 259 4.71 -19.84 -22.50
N GLU A 260 4.79 -20.85 -23.39
CA GLU A 260 3.71 -21.81 -23.71
C GLU A 260 3.56 -22.87 -22.61
#